data_AF-A0AAW2NUB4-F1
#
_entry.id   AF-A0AAW2NUB4-F1
#
_cell.length_a   1.000
_cell.length_b   1.000
_cell.length_c   1.000
_cell.angle_alpha   90.00
_cell.angle_beta   90.00
_cell.angle_gamma   90.00
#
_symmetry.space_group_name_H-M   'P 1'
#
loop_
_entity.id
_entity.type
_entity.pdbx_description
1 polymer ?
#
loop_
_entity_poly.entity_id
_entity_poly.type
_entity_poly.pdbx_seq_one_letter_code
_entity_poly.pdbx_strand_id
1 'polypeptide(L)'
;MLAIGALAYAVGPEFGKYMQEFYKYLEMGLQNFEEYQVCSISVGVVGDICRALDDKILPYCDGIMTLLLKDLSSGELHRSVKPPIFSCFGDIALAIGEHFEKYISYALPMMQSASEVCAQMDNSDEEMMDYGNQLRRSIFEAYSGILQGFKNTKPDLMLPHAPHLVQFLELVAKDKQRDESVTKAAVAVLGDLADALGSNIKVFFKDSSFCMELLRECLQSDDDQLKETATWTQGMLGRAFSRYDVELDHQDFRGFYHVPCNIKEPPVGAHVQLHGCVQDSDCLTGSDNTIQVVPV
;
A
#
# COMPACT_ATOMS: atom_id res chain seq x y z
N MET A 1 -8.35 -18.08 10.79
CA MET A 1 -7.34 -17.16 10.23
C MET A 1 -7.42 -15.77 10.83
N LEU A 2 -8.58 -15.09 10.85
CA LEU A 2 -8.72 -13.73 11.42
C LEU A 2 -8.16 -13.58 12.86
N ALA A 3 -8.45 -14.52 13.75
CA ALA A 3 -7.90 -14.49 15.12
C ALA A 3 -6.37 -14.59 15.18
N ILE A 4 -5.74 -15.22 14.18
CA ILE A 4 -4.28 -15.35 14.13
C ILE A 4 -3.62 -14.04 13.72
N GLY A 5 -4.19 -13.28 12.79
CA GLY A 5 -3.70 -11.95 12.43
C GLY A 5 -3.67 -11.01 13.64
N ALA A 6 -4.78 -10.95 14.38
CA ALA A 6 -4.87 -10.17 15.62
C ALA A 6 -3.87 -10.65 16.70
N LEU A 7 -3.68 -11.97 16.83
CA LEU A 7 -2.70 -12.53 17.76
C LEU A 7 -1.27 -12.18 17.35
N ALA A 8 -0.92 -12.28 16.06
CA ALA A 8 0.39 -11.91 15.55
C ALA A 8 0.69 -10.43 15.84
N TYR A 9 -0.27 -9.54 15.57
CA TYR A 9 -0.13 -8.13 15.91
C TYR A 9 0.07 -7.88 17.41
N ALA A 10 -0.73 -8.52 18.26
CA ALA A 10 -0.66 -8.33 19.72
C ALA A 10 0.63 -8.90 20.35
N VAL A 11 1.13 -10.01 19.82
CA VAL A 11 2.34 -10.69 20.31
C VAL A 11 3.61 -10.08 19.71
N GLY A 12 3.51 -9.53 18.50
CA GLY A 12 4.62 -8.92 17.77
C GLY A 12 5.72 -9.94 17.45
N PRO A 13 7.01 -9.57 17.65
CA PRO A 13 8.13 -10.41 17.23
C PRO A 13 8.20 -11.79 17.91
N GLU A 14 7.53 -11.95 19.04
CA GLU A 14 7.41 -13.20 19.78
C GLU A 14 6.50 -14.23 19.09
N PHE A 15 5.75 -13.83 18.07
CA PHE A 15 4.92 -14.74 17.29
C PHE A 15 5.77 -15.74 16.48
N GLY A 16 7.04 -15.40 16.22
CA GLY A 16 7.98 -16.22 15.46
C GLY A 16 8.14 -17.65 16.01
N LYS A 17 7.95 -17.87 17.31
CA LYS A 17 8.00 -19.21 17.92
C LYS A 17 6.90 -20.16 17.46
N TYR A 18 5.81 -19.63 16.92
CA TYR A 18 4.69 -20.41 16.41
C TYR A 18 4.77 -20.64 14.91
N MET A 19 5.61 -19.89 14.19
CA MET A 19 5.64 -19.89 12.72
C MET A 19 5.93 -21.25 12.12
N GLN A 20 6.81 -22.05 12.71
CA GLN A 20 7.15 -23.37 12.17
C GLN A 20 5.92 -24.30 12.06
N GLU A 21 5.03 -24.28 13.06
CA GLU A 21 3.80 -25.09 13.03
C GLU A 21 2.68 -24.37 12.30
N PHE A 22 2.54 -23.06 12.50
CA PHE A 22 1.49 -22.27 11.88
C PHE A 22 1.62 -22.22 10.34
N TYR A 23 2.84 -22.19 9.82
CA TYR A 23 3.12 -22.08 8.39
C TYR A 23 2.41 -23.17 7.57
N LYS A 24 2.29 -24.40 8.11
CA LYS A 24 1.57 -25.50 7.44
C LYS A 24 0.10 -25.15 7.17
N TYR A 25 -0.55 -24.51 8.14
CA TYR A 25 -1.94 -24.07 8.03
C TYR A 25 -2.08 -22.84 7.13
N LEU A 26 -1.08 -21.95 7.15
CA LEU A 26 -1.02 -20.81 6.26
C LEU A 26 -0.93 -21.26 4.79
N GLU A 27 -0.06 -22.21 4.46
CA GLU A 27 0.05 -22.78 3.12
C GLU A 27 -1.26 -23.43 2.65
N MET A 28 -1.94 -24.17 3.53
CA MET A 28 -3.26 -24.74 3.23
C MET A 28 -4.30 -23.67 2.93
N GLY A 29 -4.30 -22.57 3.70
CA GLY A 29 -5.23 -21.46 3.51
C GLY A 29 -5.01 -20.72 2.20
N LEU A 30 -3.76 -20.45 1.84
CA LEU A 30 -3.40 -19.79 0.58
C LEU A 30 -3.80 -20.62 -0.65
N GLN A 31 -3.73 -21.94 -0.56
CA GLN A 31 -4.06 -22.84 -1.68
C GLN A 31 -5.54 -23.21 -1.77
N ASN A 32 -6.40 -22.69 -0.90
CA ASN A 32 -7.81 -23.05 -0.87
C ASN A 32 -8.62 -22.25 -1.91
N PHE A 33 -8.68 -22.79 -3.14
CA PHE A 33 -9.46 -22.19 -4.23
C PHE A 33 -10.97 -22.39 -4.09
N GLU A 34 -11.42 -23.44 -3.39
CA GLU A 34 -12.85 -23.73 -3.21
C GLU A 34 -13.52 -22.68 -2.32
N GLU A 35 -12.81 -22.24 -1.27
CA GLU A 35 -13.26 -21.17 -0.38
C GLU A 35 -12.35 -19.93 -0.52
N TYR A 36 -12.56 -19.17 -1.60
CA TYR A 36 -11.75 -17.99 -1.91
C TYR A 36 -11.69 -16.96 -0.75
N GLN A 37 -12.72 -16.90 0.09
CA GLN A 37 -12.74 -16.02 1.27
C GLN A 37 -11.66 -16.44 2.28
N VAL A 38 -11.44 -17.75 2.49
CA VAL A 38 -10.38 -18.26 3.36
C VAL A 38 -9.01 -17.95 2.77
N CYS A 39 -8.85 -18.09 1.45
CA CYS A 39 -7.64 -17.69 0.74
C CYS A 39 -7.36 -16.19 0.95
N SER A 40 -8.35 -15.33 0.66
CA SER A 40 -8.26 -13.87 0.85
C SER A 40 -7.87 -13.48 2.29
N ILE A 41 -8.49 -14.11 3.29
CA ILE A 41 -8.16 -13.85 4.70
C ILE A 41 -6.74 -14.34 5.02
N SER A 42 -6.33 -15.49 4.48
CA SER A 42 -4.99 -16.04 4.70
C SER A 42 -3.91 -15.12 4.13
N VAL A 43 -4.15 -14.52 2.97
CA VAL A 43 -3.28 -13.48 2.39
C VAL A 43 -3.17 -12.27 3.32
N GLY A 44 -4.29 -11.79 3.88
CA GLY A 44 -4.27 -10.71 4.87
C GLY A 44 -3.44 -11.04 6.12
N VAL A 45 -3.55 -12.28 6.62
CA VAL A 45 -2.74 -12.77 7.74
C VAL A 45 -1.24 -12.79 7.42
N VAL A 46 -0.84 -13.05 6.17
CA VAL A 46 0.58 -12.91 5.77
C VAL A 46 1.05 -11.48 6.01
N GLY A 47 0.25 -10.47 5.62
CA GLY A 47 0.55 -9.06 5.85
C GLY A 47 0.71 -8.73 7.34
N ASP A 48 -0.22 -9.21 8.18
CA ASP A 48 -0.14 -9.04 9.64
C ASP A 48 1.13 -9.67 10.24
N ILE A 49 1.51 -10.84 9.75
CA ILE A 49 2.74 -11.52 10.20
C ILE A 49 3.99 -10.77 9.72
N CYS A 50 3.99 -10.22 8.50
CA CYS A 50 5.09 -9.39 8.00
C CYS A 50 5.31 -8.18 8.93
N ARG A 51 4.24 -7.49 9.34
CA ARG A 51 4.31 -6.38 10.31
C ARG A 51 4.75 -6.80 11.71
N ALA A 52 4.35 -7.99 12.14
CA ALA A 52 4.67 -8.47 13.49
C ALA A 52 6.12 -8.97 13.61
N LEU A 53 6.66 -9.54 12.54
CA LEU A 53 7.94 -10.25 12.55
C LEU A 53 9.08 -9.47 11.90
N ASP A 54 8.79 -8.46 11.09
CA ASP A 54 9.76 -7.77 10.25
C ASP A 54 10.66 -8.78 9.50
N ASP A 55 11.98 -8.60 9.54
CA ASP A 55 12.98 -9.43 8.89
C ASP A 55 12.92 -10.93 9.28
N LYS A 56 12.33 -11.27 10.43
CA LYS A 56 12.22 -12.66 10.90
C LYS A 56 11.28 -13.52 10.05
N ILE A 57 10.43 -12.92 9.20
CA ILE A 57 9.59 -13.65 8.24
C ILE A 57 10.39 -14.24 7.07
N LEU A 58 11.61 -13.71 6.82
CA LEU A 58 12.43 -14.04 5.65
C LEU A 58 12.56 -15.54 5.32
N PRO A 59 12.72 -16.47 6.29
CA PRO A 59 12.80 -17.91 6.00
C PRO A 59 11.57 -18.51 5.33
N TYR A 60 10.41 -17.84 5.42
CA TYR A 60 9.13 -18.30 4.89
C TYR A 60 8.76 -17.61 3.57
N CYS A 61 9.38 -16.47 3.25
CA CYS A 61 8.99 -15.63 2.12
C CYS A 61 9.07 -16.34 0.76
N ASP A 62 10.03 -17.23 0.53
CA ASP A 62 10.14 -17.94 -0.75
C ASP A 62 8.94 -18.85 -1.02
N GLY A 63 8.47 -19.56 0.02
CA GLY A 63 7.28 -20.40 -0.09
C GLY A 63 6.02 -19.55 -0.26
N ILE A 64 5.87 -18.50 0.54
CA ILE A 64 4.74 -17.56 0.45
C ILE A 64 4.66 -16.93 -0.94
N MET A 65 5.75 -16.31 -1.43
CA MET A 65 5.78 -15.65 -2.74
C MET A 65 5.49 -16.63 -3.88
N THR A 66 5.97 -17.87 -3.78
CA THR A 66 5.66 -18.91 -4.77
C THR A 66 4.15 -19.19 -4.84
N LEU A 67 3.48 -19.29 -3.69
CA LEU A 67 2.03 -19.51 -3.63
C LEU A 67 1.25 -18.30 -4.18
N LEU A 68 1.57 -17.10 -3.72
CA LEU A 68 0.90 -15.86 -4.17
C LEU A 68 1.02 -15.64 -5.68
N LEU A 69 2.21 -15.87 -6.27
CA LEU A 69 2.44 -15.73 -7.71
C LEU A 69 1.70 -16.81 -8.52
N LYS A 70 1.60 -18.04 -7.97
CA LYS A 70 0.81 -19.12 -8.57
C LYS A 70 -0.67 -18.77 -8.57
N ASP A 71 -1.19 -18.23 -7.47
CA ASP A 71 -2.59 -17.84 -7.36
C ASP A 71 -2.94 -16.76 -8.39
N LEU A 72 -2.11 -15.72 -8.52
CA LEU A 72 -2.31 -14.66 -9.53
C LEU A 72 -2.26 -15.17 -10.98
N SER A 73 -1.54 -16.26 -11.22
CA SER A 73 -1.42 -16.92 -12.53
C SER A 73 -2.58 -17.88 -12.82
N SER A 74 -3.41 -18.19 -11.82
CA SER A 74 -4.54 -19.13 -11.95
C SER A 74 -5.76 -18.44 -12.56
N GLY A 75 -6.32 -19.03 -13.62
CA GLY A 75 -7.59 -18.61 -14.20
C GLY A 75 -8.81 -18.91 -13.31
N GLU A 76 -8.66 -19.82 -12.35
CA GLU A 76 -9.70 -20.22 -11.41
C GLU A 76 -9.76 -19.32 -10.17
N LEU A 77 -8.77 -18.42 -9.98
CA LEU A 77 -8.74 -17.54 -8.81
C LEU A 77 -9.87 -16.51 -8.88
N HIS A 78 -10.70 -16.49 -7.83
CA HIS A 78 -11.72 -15.47 -7.69
C HIS A 78 -11.09 -14.05 -7.66
N ARG A 79 -11.65 -13.13 -8.44
CA ARG A 79 -11.11 -11.77 -8.63
C ARG A 79 -10.80 -11.05 -7.32
N SER A 80 -11.66 -11.21 -6.31
CA SER A 80 -11.54 -10.52 -5.01
C SER A 80 -10.30 -10.93 -4.19
N VAL A 81 -9.61 -12.01 -4.56
CA VAL A 81 -8.36 -12.42 -3.90
C VAL A 81 -7.15 -11.67 -4.46
N LYS A 82 -7.23 -11.17 -5.71
CA LYS A 82 -6.11 -10.48 -6.35
C LYS A 82 -5.69 -9.19 -5.63
N PRO A 83 -6.61 -8.28 -5.23
CA PRO A 83 -6.20 -7.07 -4.53
C PRO A 83 -5.44 -7.37 -3.22
N PRO A 84 -5.93 -8.21 -2.28
CA PRO A 84 -5.16 -8.59 -1.10
C PRO A 84 -3.75 -9.13 -1.38
N ILE A 85 -3.57 -9.91 -2.46
CA ILE A 85 -2.25 -10.42 -2.84
C ILE A 85 -1.29 -9.27 -3.18
N PHE A 86 -1.76 -8.26 -3.93
CA PHE A 86 -0.93 -7.11 -4.26
C PHE A 86 -0.52 -6.33 -3.01
N SER A 87 -1.46 -5.98 -2.11
CA SER A 87 -1.07 -5.29 -0.88
C SER A 87 -0.10 -6.11 -0.04
N CYS A 88 -0.25 -7.44 -0.03
CA CYS A 88 0.68 -8.36 0.63
C CYS A 88 2.10 -8.32 0.03
N PHE A 89 2.27 -8.11 -1.28
CA PHE A 89 3.60 -7.87 -1.86
C PHE A 89 4.27 -6.64 -1.24
N GLY A 90 3.51 -5.57 -1.01
CA GLY A 90 4.00 -4.37 -0.32
C GLY A 90 4.44 -4.69 1.10
N ASP A 91 3.64 -5.44 1.86
CA ASP A 91 3.96 -5.83 3.24
C ASP A 91 5.21 -6.69 3.33
N ILE A 92 5.37 -7.66 2.43
CA ILE A 92 6.56 -8.51 2.38
C ILE A 92 7.78 -7.65 2.04
N ALA A 93 7.68 -6.78 1.02
CA ALA A 93 8.77 -5.92 0.61
C ALA A 93 9.21 -4.97 1.72
N LEU A 94 8.25 -4.41 2.46
CA LEU A 94 8.53 -3.54 3.59
C LEU A 94 9.24 -4.30 4.73
N ALA A 95 8.81 -5.53 5.03
CA ALA A 95 9.38 -6.33 6.10
C ALA A 95 10.80 -6.85 5.80
N ILE A 96 11.08 -7.26 4.56
CA ILE A 96 12.39 -7.88 4.21
C ILE A 96 13.34 -6.95 3.47
N GLY A 97 12.91 -5.74 3.10
CA GLY A 97 13.71 -4.73 2.44
C GLY A 97 14.40 -5.24 1.17
N GLU A 98 15.74 -5.14 1.14
CA GLU A 98 16.53 -5.49 -0.04
C GLU A 98 16.40 -6.96 -0.48
N HIS A 99 16.01 -7.86 0.43
CA HIS A 99 15.78 -9.27 0.10
C HIS A 99 14.60 -9.48 -0.85
N PHE A 100 13.75 -8.46 -1.05
CA PHE A 100 12.67 -8.50 -2.02
C PHE A 100 13.15 -8.41 -3.48
N GLU A 101 14.42 -8.05 -3.72
CA GLU A 101 14.99 -7.86 -5.07
C GLU A 101 14.77 -9.08 -5.98
N LYS A 102 14.89 -10.29 -5.44
CA LYS A 102 14.68 -11.56 -6.17
C LYS A 102 13.25 -11.76 -6.68
N TYR A 103 12.28 -11.03 -6.14
CA TYR A 103 10.87 -11.15 -6.54
C TYR A 103 10.43 -10.07 -7.54
N ILE A 104 11.21 -8.99 -7.71
CA ILE A 104 10.87 -7.85 -8.58
C ILE A 104 10.48 -8.29 -9.99
N SER A 105 11.27 -9.19 -10.59
CA SER A 105 11.07 -9.67 -11.97
C SER A 105 9.78 -10.45 -12.17
N TYR A 106 9.08 -10.82 -11.09
CA TYR A 106 7.83 -11.57 -11.12
C TYR A 106 6.65 -10.72 -10.60
N ALA A 107 6.84 -10.01 -9.49
CA ALA A 107 5.80 -9.22 -8.84
C ALA A 107 5.41 -7.98 -9.65
N LEU A 108 6.39 -7.21 -10.16
CA LEU A 108 6.08 -5.97 -10.88
C LEU A 108 5.34 -6.20 -12.20
N PRO A 109 5.69 -7.18 -13.06
CA PRO A 109 4.89 -7.46 -14.26
C PRO A 109 3.43 -7.82 -13.97
N MET A 110 3.17 -8.54 -12.86
CA MET A 110 1.81 -8.86 -12.41
C MET A 110 1.03 -7.60 -12.00
N MET A 111 1.68 -6.71 -11.25
CA MET A 111 1.10 -5.42 -10.86
C MET A 111 0.81 -4.53 -12.07
N GLN A 112 1.72 -4.48 -13.04
CA GLN A 112 1.55 -3.73 -14.29
C GLN A 112 0.36 -4.27 -15.12
N SER A 113 0.26 -5.59 -15.24
CA SER A 113 -0.88 -6.23 -15.91
C SER A 113 -2.21 -5.89 -15.20
N ALA A 114 -2.23 -5.86 -13.86
CA ALA A 114 -3.42 -5.52 -13.09
C ALA A 114 -3.83 -4.05 -13.23
N SER A 115 -2.87 -3.11 -13.33
CA SER A 115 -3.18 -1.70 -13.61
C SER A 115 -3.73 -1.47 -15.02
N GLU A 116 -3.28 -2.24 -16.02
CA GLU A 116 -3.87 -2.19 -17.37
C GLU A 116 -5.34 -2.64 -17.35
N VAL A 117 -5.67 -3.67 -16.57
CA VAL A 117 -7.05 -4.09 -16.34
C VAL A 117 -7.86 -2.96 -15.70
N CYS A 118 -7.32 -2.24 -14.72
CA CYS A 118 -7.99 -1.09 -14.10
C CYS A 118 -8.34 0.03 -15.09
N ALA A 119 -7.55 0.20 -16.15
CA ALA A 119 -7.79 1.19 -17.19
C ALA A 119 -8.94 0.81 -18.16
N GLN A 120 -9.27 -0.49 -18.22
CA GLN A 120 -10.27 -1.04 -19.13
C GLN A 120 -11.58 -1.43 -18.42
N MET A 121 -11.64 -1.33 -17.09
CA MET A 121 -12.84 -1.69 -16.33
C MET A 121 -14.00 -0.77 -16.69
N ASP A 122 -15.13 -1.40 -17.03
CA ASP A 122 -16.41 -0.72 -17.11
C ASP A 122 -17.01 -0.65 -15.70
N ASN A 123 -17.05 0.55 -15.12
CA ASN A 123 -17.62 0.80 -13.79
C ASN A 123 -19.16 0.98 -13.89
N SER A 124 -19.83 0.13 -14.69
CA SER A 124 -21.26 0.26 -14.99
C SER A 124 -22.16 -0.22 -13.86
N ASP A 125 -21.65 -1.09 -12.97
CA ASP A 125 -22.30 -1.49 -11.73
C ASP A 125 -21.41 -1.21 -10.50
N GLU A 126 -22.07 -1.15 -9.34
CA GLU A 126 -21.47 -0.81 -8.04
C GLU A 126 -20.43 -1.86 -7.60
N GLU A 127 -20.67 -3.15 -7.87
CA GLU A 127 -19.74 -4.23 -7.49
C GLU A 127 -18.42 -4.17 -8.27
N MET A 128 -18.49 -3.88 -9.58
CA MET A 128 -17.30 -3.66 -10.41
C MET A 128 -16.54 -2.41 -9.99
N MET A 129 -17.26 -1.35 -9.60
CA MET A 129 -16.64 -0.12 -9.11
C MET A 129 -15.88 -0.37 -7.79
N ASP A 130 -16.50 -1.06 -6.83
CA ASP A 130 -15.88 -1.42 -5.56
C ASP A 130 -14.64 -2.31 -5.76
N TYR A 131 -14.75 -3.31 -6.62
CA TYR A 131 -13.62 -4.15 -6.99
C TYR A 131 -12.49 -3.33 -7.66
N GLY A 132 -12.84 -2.44 -8.58
CA GLY A 132 -11.89 -1.57 -9.26
C GLY A 132 -11.15 -0.67 -8.30
N ASN A 133 -11.84 -0.07 -7.34
CA ASN A 133 -11.24 0.75 -6.29
C ASN A 133 -10.34 -0.08 -5.36
N GLN A 134 -10.79 -1.26 -4.92
CA GLN A 134 -9.95 -2.17 -4.13
C GLN A 134 -8.67 -2.56 -4.88
N LEU A 135 -8.76 -2.85 -6.18
CA LEU A 135 -7.60 -3.21 -6.99
C LEU A 135 -6.63 -2.03 -7.15
N ARG A 136 -7.13 -0.84 -7.49
CA ARG A 136 -6.31 0.39 -7.60
C ARG A 136 -5.57 0.68 -6.29
N ARG A 137 -6.29 0.64 -5.16
CA ARG A 137 -5.72 0.85 -3.83
C ARG A 137 -4.59 -0.15 -3.55
N SER A 138 -4.86 -1.43 -3.77
CA SER A 138 -3.92 -2.51 -3.46
C SER A 138 -2.64 -2.46 -4.30
N ILE A 139 -2.75 -2.03 -5.57
CA ILE A 139 -1.58 -1.80 -6.42
C ILE A 139 -0.73 -0.65 -5.87
N PHE A 140 -1.34 0.45 -5.43
CA PHE A 140 -0.60 1.57 -4.82
C PHE A 140 0.05 1.19 -3.49
N GLU A 141 -0.65 0.45 -2.63
CA GLU A 141 -0.10 -0.10 -1.38
C GLU A 141 1.11 -1.01 -1.65
N ALA A 142 1.03 -1.86 -2.68
CA ALA A 142 2.14 -2.69 -3.12
C ALA A 142 3.37 -1.86 -3.53
N TYR A 143 3.16 -0.86 -4.40
CA TYR A 143 4.25 0.03 -4.82
C TYR A 143 4.84 0.82 -3.65
N SER A 144 4.00 1.30 -2.73
CA SER A 144 4.42 2.02 -1.52
C SER A 144 5.35 1.15 -0.66
N GLY A 145 4.93 -0.07 -0.33
CA GLY A 145 5.74 -1.01 0.45
C GLY A 145 7.07 -1.39 -0.24
N ILE A 146 7.03 -1.58 -1.56
CA ILE A 146 8.25 -1.86 -2.36
C ILE A 146 9.21 -0.66 -2.36
N LEU A 147 8.71 0.55 -2.63
CA LEU A 147 9.53 1.78 -2.63
C LEU A 147 10.17 2.01 -1.26
N GLN A 148 9.39 1.88 -0.19
CA GLN A 148 9.89 2.04 1.18
C GLN A 148 10.91 0.95 1.55
N GLY A 149 10.68 -0.30 1.15
CA GLY A 149 11.62 -1.42 1.38
C GLY A 149 12.99 -1.22 0.72
N PHE A 150 13.04 -0.56 -0.44
CA PHE A 150 14.29 -0.29 -1.16
C PHE A 150 14.91 1.09 -0.89
N LYS A 151 14.14 2.05 -0.36
CA LYS A 151 14.52 3.48 -0.24
C LYS A 151 15.95 3.70 0.28
N ASN A 152 16.35 3.00 1.33
CA ASN A 152 17.62 3.23 2.02
C ASN A 152 18.76 2.31 1.55
N THR A 153 18.48 1.36 0.65
CA THR A 153 19.43 0.32 0.24
C THR A 153 19.69 0.35 -1.26
N LYS A 154 18.64 0.20 -2.07
CA LYS A 154 18.73 0.06 -3.54
C LYS A 154 17.56 0.76 -4.27
N PRO A 155 17.33 2.07 -4.04
CA PRO A 155 16.22 2.78 -4.67
C PRO A 155 16.27 2.76 -6.21
N ASP A 156 17.47 2.65 -6.78
CA ASP A 156 17.68 2.62 -8.23
C ASP A 156 17.00 1.43 -8.93
N LEU A 157 16.70 0.34 -8.20
CA LEU A 157 15.94 -0.80 -8.74
C LEU A 157 14.54 -0.39 -9.19
N MET A 158 13.96 0.66 -8.62
CA MET A 158 12.63 1.15 -8.95
C MET A 158 12.60 2.16 -10.09
N LEU A 159 13.77 2.70 -10.51
CA LEU A 159 13.84 3.68 -11.60
C LEU A 159 13.22 3.20 -12.92
N PRO A 160 13.46 1.96 -13.40
CA PRO A 160 12.86 1.48 -14.64
C PRO A 160 11.34 1.35 -14.57
N HIS A 161 10.78 1.24 -13.36
CA HIS A 161 9.36 1.02 -13.11
C HIS A 161 8.60 2.31 -12.79
N ALA A 162 9.30 3.39 -12.45
CA ALA A 162 8.73 4.69 -12.11
C ALA A 162 7.81 5.26 -13.22
N PRO A 163 8.16 5.23 -14.53
CA PRO A 163 7.29 5.78 -15.57
C PRO A 163 5.88 5.17 -15.57
N HIS A 164 5.82 3.84 -15.42
CA HIS A 164 4.55 3.12 -15.39
C HIS A 164 3.73 3.49 -14.13
N LEU A 165 4.36 3.58 -12.96
CA LEU A 165 3.67 4.01 -11.74
C LEU A 165 3.12 5.44 -11.87
N VAL A 166 3.89 6.37 -12.44
CA VAL A 166 3.44 7.75 -12.68
C VAL A 166 2.24 7.79 -13.65
N GLN A 167 2.30 7.01 -14.73
CA GLN A 167 1.18 6.89 -15.67
C GLN A 167 -0.08 6.35 -14.99
N PHE A 168 0.07 5.34 -14.12
CA PHE A 168 -1.06 4.78 -13.39
C PHE A 168 -1.62 5.75 -12.34
N LEU A 169 -0.76 6.50 -11.64
CA LEU A 169 -1.16 7.59 -10.75
C LEU A 169 -1.97 8.66 -11.49
N GLU A 170 -1.52 9.09 -12.66
CA GLU A 170 -2.24 10.08 -13.46
C GLU A 170 -3.60 9.57 -13.92
N LEU A 171 -3.67 8.32 -14.39
CA LEU A 171 -4.93 7.67 -14.78
C LEU A 171 -5.93 7.69 -13.62
N VAL A 172 -5.51 7.24 -12.44
CA VAL A 172 -6.38 7.12 -11.27
C VAL A 172 -6.72 8.50 -10.68
N ALA A 173 -5.81 9.47 -10.73
CA ALA A 173 -6.08 10.84 -10.29
C ALA A 173 -7.18 11.52 -11.13
N LYS A 174 -7.33 11.14 -12.40
CA LYS A 174 -8.38 11.65 -13.30
C LYS A 174 -9.69 10.87 -13.23
N ASP A 175 -9.72 9.73 -12.51
CA ASP A 175 -10.91 8.91 -12.36
C ASP A 175 -11.86 9.52 -11.31
N LYS A 176 -13.06 9.89 -11.77
CA LYS A 176 -14.11 10.48 -10.91
C LYS A 176 -14.83 9.45 -10.03
N GLN A 177 -14.68 8.17 -10.30
CA GLN A 177 -15.26 7.08 -9.50
C GLN A 177 -14.29 6.58 -8.42
N ARG A 178 -13.13 7.23 -8.29
CA ARG A 178 -12.13 6.94 -7.27
C ARG A 178 -12.67 7.27 -5.88
N ASP A 179 -12.72 6.29 -4.98
CA ASP A 179 -13.06 6.52 -3.58
C ASP A 179 -11.92 7.17 -2.77
N GLU A 180 -12.21 7.52 -1.52
CA GLU A 180 -11.28 8.16 -0.60
C GLU A 180 -10.07 7.27 -0.24
N SER A 181 -10.29 5.96 -0.15
CA SER A 181 -9.23 4.99 0.19
C SER A 181 -8.18 4.91 -0.93
N VAL A 182 -8.62 4.98 -2.18
CA VAL A 182 -7.73 5.07 -3.34
C VAL A 182 -7.04 6.44 -3.37
N THR A 183 -7.70 7.54 -3.00
CA THR A 183 -7.04 8.85 -2.88
C THR A 183 -5.87 8.80 -1.92
N LYS A 184 -6.10 8.25 -0.72
CA LYS A 184 -5.11 8.11 0.36
C LYS A 184 -3.91 7.31 -0.11
N ALA A 185 -4.14 6.15 -0.74
CA ALA A 185 -3.07 5.32 -1.27
C ALA A 185 -2.30 6.00 -2.42
N ALA A 186 -3.00 6.71 -3.31
CA ALA A 186 -2.38 7.43 -4.43
C ALA A 186 -1.48 8.59 -3.96
N VAL A 187 -1.93 9.39 -2.98
CA VAL A 187 -1.12 10.50 -2.46
C VAL A 187 0.06 9.99 -1.63
N ALA A 188 -0.11 8.89 -0.89
CA ALA A 188 0.97 8.25 -0.13
C ALA A 188 2.07 7.72 -1.06
N VAL A 189 1.71 6.92 -2.07
CA VAL A 189 2.71 6.35 -2.99
C VAL A 189 3.40 7.41 -3.85
N LEU A 190 2.73 8.53 -4.17
CA LEU A 190 3.36 9.68 -4.82
C LEU A 190 4.47 10.29 -3.94
N GLY A 191 4.22 10.38 -2.63
CA GLY A 191 5.22 10.83 -1.66
C GLY A 191 6.36 9.83 -1.51
N ASP A 192 6.05 8.53 -1.40
CA ASP A 192 7.06 7.46 -1.32
C ASP A 192 7.96 7.43 -2.56
N LEU A 193 7.37 7.64 -3.74
CA LEU A 193 8.13 7.71 -4.99
C LEU A 193 9.13 8.87 -4.98
N ALA A 194 8.68 10.04 -4.51
CA ALA A 194 9.53 11.23 -4.39
C ALA A 194 10.62 11.06 -3.31
N ASP A 195 10.29 10.40 -2.20
CA ASP A 195 11.21 10.16 -1.09
C ASP A 195 12.25 9.09 -1.42
N ALA A 196 11.86 8.03 -2.14
CA ALA A 196 12.76 6.95 -2.58
C ALA A 196 13.68 7.36 -3.73
N LEU A 197 13.16 8.02 -4.77
CA LEU A 197 13.93 8.33 -5.98
C LEU A 197 14.57 9.72 -5.97
N GLY A 198 14.16 10.60 -5.06
CA GLY A 198 14.71 11.95 -4.93
C GLY A 198 14.69 12.71 -6.25
N SER A 199 15.82 13.33 -6.63
CA SER A 199 15.92 14.14 -7.85
C SER A 199 15.72 13.37 -9.15
N ASN A 200 15.86 12.04 -9.16
CA ASN A 200 15.67 11.23 -10.36
C ASN A 200 14.21 11.25 -10.83
N ILE A 201 13.27 11.55 -9.92
CA ILE A 201 11.85 11.61 -10.23
C ILE A 201 11.52 12.68 -11.29
N LYS A 202 12.31 13.76 -11.37
CA LYS A 202 12.09 14.89 -12.28
C LYS A 202 11.92 14.48 -13.74
N VAL A 203 12.67 13.46 -14.18
CA VAL A 203 12.66 13.00 -15.57
C VAL A 203 11.28 12.46 -15.98
N PHE A 204 10.49 12.01 -15.00
CA PHE A 204 9.20 11.36 -15.20
C PHE A 204 8.00 12.30 -15.04
N PHE A 205 8.18 13.47 -14.41
CA PHE A 205 7.10 14.44 -14.15
C PHE A 205 7.25 15.67 -15.05
N LYS A 206 7.15 15.46 -16.36
CA LYS A 206 7.20 16.57 -17.34
C LYS A 206 5.96 17.45 -17.28
N ASP A 207 4.79 16.85 -17.05
CA ASP A 207 3.51 17.53 -16.83
C ASP A 207 3.00 17.20 -15.41
N SER A 208 3.34 18.03 -14.43
CA SER A 208 3.02 17.80 -13.00
C SER A 208 1.64 18.31 -12.58
N SER A 209 0.76 18.64 -13.53
CA SER A 209 -0.55 19.24 -13.25
C SER A 209 -1.44 18.33 -12.41
N PHE A 210 -1.51 17.04 -12.75
CA PHE A 210 -2.33 16.07 -12.01
C PHE A 210 -1.88 15.93 -10.55
N CYS A 211 -0.57 16.03 -10.26
CA CYS A 211 -0.05 15.94 -8.89
C CYS A 211 -0.52 17.12 -8.06
N MET A 212 -0.45 18.32 -8.64
CA MET A 212 -0.87 19.55 -7.97
C MET A 212 -2.38 19.59 -7.76
N GLU A 213 -3.16 19.07 -8.71
CA GLU A 213 -4.61 18.93 -8.57
C GLU A 213 -4.98 17.93 -7.47
N LEU A 214 -4.37 16.74 -7.50
CA LEU A 214 -4.60 15.71 -6.48
C LEU A 214 -4.21 16.20 -5.08
N LEU A 215 -3.05 16.85 -4.92
CA LEU A 215 -2.63 17.41 -3.64
C LEU A 215 -3.57 18.50 -3.14
N ARG A 216 -4.03 19.37 -4.04
CA ARG A 216 -4.97 20.43 -3.69
C ARG A 216 -6.30 19.85 -3.21
N GLU A 217 -6.81 18.83 -3.90
CA GLU A 217 -8.01 18.08 -3.47
C GLU A 217 -7.82 17.51 -2.06
N CYS A 218 -6.69 16.82 -1.82
CA CYS A 218 -6.42 16.19 -0.52
C CYS A 218 -6.28 17.21 0.62
N LEU A 219 -5.63 18.34 0.38
CA LEU A 219 -5.46 19.42 1.37
C LEU A 219 -6.77 20.15 1.70
N GLN A 220 -7.79 20.03 0.84
CA GLN A 220 -9.13 20.58 1.05
C GLN A 220 -10.13 19.56 1.61
N SER A 221 -9.74 18.30 1.77
CA SER A 221 -10.57 17.27 2.41
C SER A 221 -10.91 17.65 3.85
N ASP A 222 -11.97 17.09 4.43
CA ASP A 222 -12.24 17.22 5.86
C ASP A 222 -11.40 16.24 6.70
N ASP A 223 -10.84 15.20 6.09
CA ASP A 223 -10.01 14.19 6.75
C ASP A 223 -8.60 14.73 7.10
N ASP A 224 -8.29 14.79 8.40
CA ASP A 224 -7.01 15.29 8.90
C ASP A 224 -5.82 14.38 8.57
N GLN A 225 -6.00 13.06 8.53
CA GLN A 225 -4.95 12.11 8.17
C GLN A 225 -4.60 12.23 6.69
N LEU A 226 -5.60 12.45 5.82
CA LEU A 226 -5.38 12.71 4.40
C LEU A 226 -4.63 14.04 4.19
N LYS A 227 -5.00 15.10 4.91
CA LYS A 227 -4.27 16.38 4.87
C LYS A 227 -2.83 16.23 5.32
N GLU A 228 -2.57 15.48 6.39
CA GLU A 228 -1.23 15.24 6.90
C GLU A 228 -0.38 14.51 5.84
N THR A 229 -0.93 13.44 5.26
CA THR A 229 -0.28 12.68 4.19
C THR A 229 0.01 13.56 2.97
N ALA A 230 -0.96 14.38 2.55
CA ALA A 230 -0.79 15.31 1.43
C ALA A 230 0.26 16.39 1.70
N THR A 231 0.30 16.91 2.93
CA THR A 231 1.31 17.90 3.36
C THR A 231 2.70 17.29 3.34
N TRP A 232 2.85 16.05 3.83
CA TRP A 232 4.09 15.30 3.75
C TRP A 232 4.52 15.07 2.30
N THR A 233 3.61 14.58 1.43
CA THR A 233 3.87 14.35 0.01
C THR A 233 4.29 15.63 -0.71
N GLN A 234 3.62 16.76 -0.43
CA GLN A 234 4.00 18.07 -0.97
C GLN A 234 5.44 18.44 -0.57
N GLY A 235 5.83 18.18 0.68
CA GLY A 235 7.19 18.34 1.15
C GLY A 235 8.21 17.45 0.43
N MET A 236 7.88 16.17 0.19
CA MET A 236 8.76 15.24 -0.53
C MET A 236 9.03 15.71 -1.96
N LEU A 237 7.95 16.06 -2.68
CA LEU A 237 8.02 16.59 -4.03
C LEU A 237 8.81 17.91 -4.06
N GLY A 238 8.54 18.83 -3.14
CA GLY A 238 9.29 20.09 -3.03
C GLY A 238 10.81 19.86 -2.90
N ARG A 239 11.24 18.88 -2.09
CA ARG A 239 12.66 18.52 -1.96
C ARG A 239 13.23 17.88 -3.24
N ALA A 240 12.46 17.00 -3.88
CA ALA A 240 12.86 16.36 -5.12
C ALA A 240 13.02 17.38 -6.26
N PHE A 241 12.14 18.40 -6.32
CA PHE A 241 12.14 19.43 -7.35
C PHE A 241 13.14 20.58 -7.08
N SER A 242 13.39 20.97 -5.83
CA SER A 242 14.20 22.17 -5.50
C SER A 242 15.71 22.04 -5.67
N ARG A 243 16.29 20.84 -5.86
CA ARG A 243 17.77 20.66 -5.84
C ARG A 243 18.55 21.23 -7.03
N TYR A 244 17.88 21.79 -8.04
CA TYR A 244 18.49 22.58 -9.12
C TYR A 244 17.41 23.50 -9.68
N ASP A 245 17.45 24.78 -9.30
CA ASP A 245 16.74 25.85 -10.00
C ASP A 245 17.68 27.06 -10.13
N VAL A 246 18.68 26.87 -10.99
CA VAL A 246 19.25 27.96 -11.79
C VAL A 246 19.02 27.49 -13.22
N GLU A 247 18.09 28.14 -13.92
CA GLU A 247 17.75 27.99 -15.35
C GLU A 247 16.88 26.80 -15.79
N LEU A 248 15.60 26.76 -15.36
CA LEU A 248 14.50 26.29 -16.22
C LEU A 248 13.23 27.15 -15.97
N ASP A 249 12.46 27.37 -17.02
CA ASP A 249 11.43 28.41 -17.17
C ASP A 249 10.32 28.42 -16.09
N HIS A 250 9.91 29.61 -15.68
CA HIS A 250 9.42 29.95 -14.34
C HIS A 250 7.88 29.94 -14.14
N GLN A 251 7.15 29.02 -14.79
CA GLN A 251 5.69 29.01 -14.71
C GLN A 251 5.04 27.85 -13.93
N ASP A 252 5.56 26.61 -13.96
CA ASP A 252 4.82 25.46 -13.38
C ASP A 252 5.12 25.14 -11.90
N PHE A 253 6.28 25.52 -11.36
CA PHE A 253 6.73 25.04 -10.04
C PHE A 253 6.55 26.02 -8.88
N ARG A 254 5.97 27.22 -9.09
CA ARG A 254 5.76 28.22 -8.01
C ARG A 254 4.99 27.68 -6.80
N GLY A 255 4.18 26.64 -6.97
CA GLY A 255 3.41 26.01 -5.90
C GLY A 255 4.21 25.18 -4.89
N PHE A 256 5.45 24.78 -5.20
CA PHE A 256 6.28 23.97 -4.30
C PHE A 256 7.25 24.79 -3.42
N TYR A 257 7.49 26.06 -3.76
CA TYR A 257 8.53 26.88 -3.13
C TYR A 257 8.11 27.59 -1.83
N HIS A 258 6.86 27.45 -1.40
CA HIS A 258 6.34 28.02 -0.15
C HIS A 258 6.10 26.94 0.91
N VAL A 259 7.15 26.28 1.41
CA VAL A 259 7.03 25.35 2.56
C VAL A 259 8.05 25.72 3.64
N PRO A 260 7.63 26.08 4.87
CA PRO A 260 8.55 26.23 5.99
C PRO A 260 9.09 24.86 6.43
N CYS A 261 10.41 24.76 6.54
CA CYS A 261 11.14 23.54 6.85
C CYS A 261 11.02 23.19 8.35
N ASN A 262 9.97 22.48 8.73
CA ASN A 262 9.84 21.82 10.04
C ASN A 262 9.01 20.54 9.86
N ILE A 263 9.66 19.44 9.45
CA ILE A 263 8.99 18.15 9.21
C ILE A 263 9.66 17.10 10.10
N LYS A 264 8.88 16.58 11.07
CA LYS A 264 9.21 15.35 11.82
C LYS A 264 9.17 14.16 10.85
N GLU A 265 9.86 13.08 11.20
CA GLU A 265 9.73 11.76 10.55
C GLU A 265 8.28 11.43 10.17
N PRO A 266 8.03 10.59 9.13
CA PRO A 266 6.66 10.19 8.78
C PRO A 266 5.90 9.80 10.06
N PRO A 267 4.64 10.23 10.23
CA PRO A 267 3.89 9.87 11.42
C PRO A 267 3.93 8.35 11.56
N VAL A 268 4.39 7.88 12.73
CA VAL A 268 4.37 6.46 13.11
C VAL A 268 2.88 6.08 13.13
N GLY A 269 2.37 5.59 11.99
CA GLY A 269 0.93 5.47 11.74
C GLY A 269 0.45 5.85 10.33
N ALA A 270 1.31 6.42 9.47
CA ALA A 270 1.08 6.50 8.01
C ALA A 270 1.65 5.28 7.24
N HIS A 271 1.91 4.17 7.95
CA HIS A 271 1.69 2.89 7.30
C HIS A 271 0.22 2.90 6.93
N VAL A 272 -0.10 2.77 5.64
CA VAL A 272 -1.46 2.48 5.22
C VAL A 272 -1.91 1.33 6.12
N GLN A 273 -2.81 1.61 7.05
CA GLN A 273 -3.50 0.58 7.79
C GLN A 273 -4.25 -0.14 6.69
N LEU A 274 -3.67 -1.23 6.19
CA LEU A 274 -4.32 -2.13 5.27
C LEU A 274 -5.52 -2.66 6.04
N HIS A 275 -6.63 -1.95 5.94
CA HIS A 275 -7.87 -2.34 6.58
C HIS A 275 -8.30 -3.65 5.91
N GLY A 276 -7.95 -4.76 6.56
CA GLY A 276 -8.76 -5.97 6.53
C GLY A 276 -10.13 -5.61 7.09
N CYS A 277 -11.00 -5.13 6.21
CA CYS A 277 -12.38 -4.77 6.54
C CYS A 277 -13.11 -6.08 6.90
N VAL A 278 -13.28 -6.33 8.20
CA VAL A 278 -14.33 -7.22 8.70
C VAL A 278 -15.60 -6.37 8.74
N GLN A 279 -16.46 -6.53 7.74
CA GLN A 279 -17.79 -5.93 7.76
C GLN A 279 -18.67 -6.60 8.81
N ASP A 280 -19.26 -5.75 9.64
CA ASP A 280 -20.52 -5.82 10.37
C ASP A 280 -21.10 -7.17 10.80
N SER A 281 -21.29 -7.27 12.11
CA SER A 281 -22.31 -8.13 12.72
C SER A 281 -22.84 -7.44 13.98
N ASP A 282 -23.81 -6.55 13.79
CA ASP A 282 -24.72 -6.12 14.85
C ASP A 282 -25.57 -7.31 15.31
N CYS A 283 -25.47 -7.69 16.60
CA CYS A 283 -26.63 -7.82 17.49
C CYS A 283 -26.24 -8.30 18.91
N LEU A 284 -26.61 -7.45 19.88
CA LEU A 284 -27.23 -7.78 21.18
C LEU A 284 -26.44 -8.60 22.20
N THR A 285 -26.05 -7.95 23.30
CA THR A 285 -26.72 -8.12 24.61
C THR A 285 -26.24 -7.06 25.59
N GLY A 286 -27.18 -6.30 26.15
CA GLY A 286 -26.92 -5.40 27.27
C GLY A 286 -26.76 -6.18 28.57
N SER A 287 -25.97 -5.64 29.48
CA SER A 287 -26.37 -5.42 30.88
C SER A 287 -25.24 -4.72 31.63
N ASP A 288 -25.65 -3.69 32.36
CA ASP A 288 -25.03 -3.05 33.51
C ASP A 288 -23.73 -3.66 34.04
N ASN A 289 -22.72 -2.81 34.19
CA ASN A 289 -22.08 -2.66 35.50
C ASN A 289 -21.34 -1.32 35.63
N THR A 290 -22.05 -0.39 36.23
CA THR A 290 -21.54 0.76 36.96
C THR A 290 -20.67 0.28 38.12
N ILE A 291 -19.39 0.63 38.17
CA ILE A 291 -18.67 0.79 39.44
C ILE A 291 -17.81 2.06 39.36
N GLN A 292 -18.25 3.07 40.10
CA GLN A 292 -17.45 4.23 40.51
C GLN A 292 -16.67 3.94 41.80
N VAL A 293 -15.63 4.79 42.01
CA VAL A 293 -15.01 5.24 43.28
C VAL A 293 -13.72 4.51 43.77
N VAL A 294 -12.53 5.02 43.36
CA VAL A 294 -11.55 5.90 44.10
C VAL A 294 -11.25 5.56 45.59
N PRO A 295 -10.12 5.95 46.24
CA PRO A 295 -8.67 6.05 45.91
C PRO A 295 -7.73 5.35 46.96
N VAL A 296 -6.42 5.34 46.71
CA VAL A 296 -5.38 5.94 47.60
C VAL A 296 -4.32 6.61 46.73
#